data_AF-A0A958PAP2-F1
#
_entry.id   AF-A0A958PAP2-F1
#
_cell.length_a   1.000
_cell.length_b   1.000
_cell.length_c   1.000
_cell.angle_alpha   90.00
_cell.angle_beta   90.00
_cell.angle_gamma   90.00
#
_symmetry.space_group_name_H-M   'P 1'
#
loop_
_entity.id
_entity.type
_entity.pdbx_description
1 polymer ?
#
loop_
_entity_poly.entity_id
_entity_poly.type
_entity_poly.pdbx_seq_one_letter_code
_entity_poly.pdbx_strand_id
1 'polypeptide(L)'
;MKKVLKSFLLFVAALVLILTATELFYYITRSNEKAQAEATVRFKDECIRRNVDPNQFDGPKIRKLQGSSLEFRWDMKNEKKTILVLVEYLPHGTESWFDE
;
A
#
# COMPACT_ATOMS: atom_id res chain seq x y z
N MET A 1 -16.13 2.80 -44.51
CA MET A 1 -14.77 3.00 -43.93
C MET A 1 -14.76 3.84 -42.65
N LYS A 2 -15.30 5.08 -42.60
CA LYS A 2 -15.25 5.94 -41.38
C LYS A 2 -15.86 5.32 -40.11
N LYS A 3 -16.97 4.56 -40.22
CA LYS A 3 -17.63 3.90 -39.08
C LYS A 3 -16.82 2.73 -38.50
N VAL A 4 -16.14 1.98 -39.36
CA VAL A 4 -15.28 0.85 -38.97
C VAL A 4 -14.02 1.38 -38.28
N LEU A 5 -13.42 2.45 -38.82
CA LEU A 5 -12.26 3.11 -38.21
C LEU A 5 -12.56 3.68 -36.82
N LYS A 6 -13.74 4.31 -36.64
CA LYS A 6 -14.19 4.79 -35.32
C LYS A 6 -14.38 3.66 -34.31
N SER A 7 -14.98 2.55 -34.74
CA SER A 7 -15.22 1.39 -33.87
C SER A 7 -13.90 0.70 -33.49
N PHE A 8 -12.96 0.61 -34.44
CA PHE A 8 -11.61 0.10 -34.20
C PHE A 8 -10.83 0.98 -33.23
N LEU A 9 -10.86 2.31 -33.39
CA LEU A 9 -10.22 3.24 -32.45
C LEU A 9 -10.80 3.16 -31.04
N LEU A 10 -12.12 3.01 -30.91
CA LEU A 10 -12.78 2.81 -29.61
C LEU A 10 -12.35 1.49 -28.95
N PHE A 11 -12.22 0.43 -29.73
CA PHE A 11 -11.74 -0.85 -29.22
C PHE A 11 -10.29 -0.77 -28.73
N VAL A 12 -9.40 -0.14 -29.50
CA VAL A 12 -8.01 0.06 -29.09
C VAL A 12 -7.93 0.94 -27.84
N ALA A 13 -8.69 2.03 -27.77
CA ALA A 13 -8.74 2.89 -26.58
C ALA A 13 -9.24 2.13 -25.34
N ALA A 14 -10.27 1.30 -25.48
CA ALA A 14 -10.77 0.47 -24.39
C ALA A 14 -9.72 -0.55 -23.93
N LEU A 15 -9.00 -1.18 -24.86
CA LEU A 15 -7.92 -2.11 -24.54
C LEU A 15 -6.78 -1.44 -23.77
N VAL A 16 -6.36 -0.25 -24.22
CA VAL A 16 -5.33 0.55 -23.53
C VAL A 16 -5.79 0.90 -22.11
N LEU A 17 -7.04 1.33 -21.94
CA LEU A 17 -7.60 1.63 -20.61
C LEU A 17 -7.56 0.42 -19.67
N ILE A 18 -7.95 -0.76 -20.15
CA ILE A 18 -7.92 -2.00 -19.35
C ILE A 18 -6.49 -2.35 -18.92
N LEU A 19 -5.52 -2.26 -19.83
CA LEU A 19 -4.11 -2.52 -19.52
C LEU A 19 -3.56 -1.53 -18.50
N THR A 20 -3.84 -0.23 -18.64
CA THR A 20 -3.40 0.77 -17.66
C THR A 20 -4.04 0.57 -16.29
N ALA A 21 -5.33 0.20 -16.23
CA ALA A 21 -6.03 -0.06 -14.97
C ALA A 21 -5.49 -1.29 -14.25
N THR A 22 -5.13 -2.34 -14.98
CA THR A 22 -4.57 -3.57 -14.40
C THR A 22 -3.16 -3.34 -13.85
N GLU A 23 -2.30 -2.66 -14.59
CA GLU A 23 -0.96 -2.27 -14.11
C GLU A 23 -1.06 -1.39 -12.84
N LEU A 24 -1.93 -0.38 -12.85
CA LEU A 24 -2.16 0.47 -11.68
C LEU A 24 -2.68 -0.34 -10.47
N PHE A 25 -3.55 -1.32 -10.70
CA PHE A 25 -4.05 -2.19 -9.63
C PHE A 25 -2.95 -3.07 -9.03
N TYR A 26 -2.14 -3.72 -9.86
CA TYR A 26 -0.99 -4.53 -9.40
C TYR A 26 0.00 -3.68 -8.62
N TYR A 27 0.28 -2.50 -9.13
CA TYR A 27 1.15 -1.53 -8.52
C TYR A 27 0.71 -1.10 -7.11
N ILE A 28 -0.56 -0.71 -6.96
CA ILE A 28 -1.12 -0.31 -5.67
C ILE A 28 -1.08 -1.49 -4.68
N THR A 29 -1.44 -2.68 -5.14
CA THR A 29 -1.46 -3.89 -4.30
C THR A 29 -0.07 -4.22 -3.77
N ARG A 30 0.92 -4.30 -4.66
CA ARG A 30 2.32 -4.63 -4.29
C ARG A 30 2.94 -3.59 -3.36
N SER A 31 2.66 -2.32 -3.61
CA SER A 31 3.19 -1.25 -2.77
C SER A 31 2.57 -1.25 -1.37
N ASN A 32 1.29 -1.61 -1.24
CA ASN A 32 0.65 -1.80 0.06
C ASN A 32 1.24 -2.99 0.82
N GLU A 33 1.53 -4.10 0.12
CA GLU A 33 2.19 -5.28 0.72
C GLU A 33 3.58 -4.94 1.25
N LYS A 34 4.40 -4.20 0.47
CA LYS A 34 5.73 -3.73 0.92
C LYS A 34 5.62 -2.85 2.17
N ALA A 35 4.68 -1.89 2.16
CA ALA A 35 4.46 -1.02 3.30
C ALA A 35 3.98 -1.78 4.55
N GLN A 36 3.11 -2.79 4.39
CA GLN A 36 2.65 -3.62 5.50
C GLN A 36 3.78 -4.50 6.07
N ALA A 37 4.64 -5.05 5.21
CA ALA A 37 5.79 -5.83 5.65
C ALA A 37 6.74 -4.97 6.49
N GLU A 38 7.08 -3.77 6.00
CA GLU A 38 7.90 -2.81 6.75
C GLU A 38 7.26 -2.41 8.07
N ALA A 39 5.95 -2.12 8.06
CA ALA A 39 5.22 -1.76 9.27
C ALA A 39 5.26 -2.89 10.31
N THR A 40 5.19 -4.14 9.86
CA THR A 40 5.24 -5.32 10.73
C THR A 40 6.61 -5.49 11.39
N VAL A 41 7.71 -5.20 10.66
CA VAL A 41 9.05 -5.22 11.24
C VAL A 41 9.17 -4.17 12.35
N ARG A 42 8.82 -2.91 12.03
CA ARG A 42 8.85 -1.80 13.00
C ARG A 42 7.95 -2.06 14.22
N PHE A 43 6.79 -2.68 14.02
CA PHE A 43 5.91 -3.09 15.11
C PHE A 43 6.59 -4.11 16.04
N LYS A 44 7.23 -5.15 15.49
CA LYS A 44 7.95 -6.15 16.29
C LYS A 44 9.10 -5.52 17.08
N ASP A 45 9.87 -4.64 16.44
CA ASP A 45 10.96 -3.92 17.11
C ASP A 45 10.43 -3.07 18.28
N GLU A 46 9.29 -2.42 18.10
CA GLU A 46 8.65 -1.63 19.15
C GLU A 46 8.09 -2.50 20.28
N CYS A 47 7.57 -3.70 19.97
CA CYS A 47 7.18 -4.69 20.98
C CYS A 47 8.38 -5.14 21.83
N ILE A 48 9.51 -5.45 21.18
CA ILE A 48 10.76 -5.82 21.86
C ILE A 48 11.24 -4.67 22.75
N ARG A 49 11.26 -3.43 22.23
CA ARG A 49 11.68 -2.23 22.98
C ARG A 49 10.83 -1.98 24.22
N ARG A 50 9.52 -2.24 24.14
CA ARG A 50 8.56 -2.08 25.24
C ARG A 50 8.45 -3.31 26.14
N ASN A 51 9.17 -4.39 25.84
CA ASN A 51 9.08 -5.69 26.51
C ASN A 51 7.63 -6.22 26.60
N VAL A 52 6.90 -6.17 25.48
CA VAL A 52 5.52 -6.68 25.36
C VAL A 52 5.44 -7.77 24.29
N ASP A 53 4.54 -8.74 24.50
CA ASP A 53 4.32 -9.82 23.53
C ASP A 53 3.48 -9.31 22.33
N PRO A 54 3.99 -9.39 21.09
CA PRO A 54 3.23 -8.98 19.91
C PRO A 54 1.91 -9.72 19.73
N ASN A 55 1.76 -10.94 20.26
CA ASN A 55 0.51 -11.73 20.16
C ASN A 55 -0.64 -11.18 21.00
N GLN A 56 -0.34 -10.24 21.91
CA GLN A 56 -1.33 -9.53 22.72
C GLN A 56 -2.02 -8.39 21.95
N PHE A 57 -1.58 -8.11 20.73
CA PHE A 57 -2.14 -7.08 19.86
C PHE A 57 -3.00 -7.68 18.74
N ASP A 58 -4.08 -6.98 18.40
CA ASP A 58 -4.89 -7.21 17.20
C ASP A 58 -4.52 -6.18 16.12
N GLY A 59 -4.33 -6.65 14.89
CA GLY A 59 -3.98 -5.82 13.74
C GLY A 59 -3.16 -6.56 12.68
N PRO A 60 -2.58 -5.84 11.70
CA PRO A 60 -2.67 -4.38 11.53
C PRO A 60 -4.04 -3.92 11.02
N LYS A 61 -4.55 -2.82 11.58
CA LYS A 61 -5.60 -2.00 10.96
C LYS A 61 -4.93 -0.89 10.14
N ILE A 62 -5.32 -0.75 8.89
CA ILE A 62 -4.70 0.22 7.97
C ILE A 62 -5.58 1.47 7.91
N ARG A 63 -4.95 2.63 8.07
CA ARG A 63 -5.57 3.94 7.83
C ARG A 63 -4.71 4.71 6.82
N LYS A 64 -5.31 5.07 5.69
CA LYS A 64 -4.67 5.99 4.75
C LYS A 64 -4.64 7.39 5.36
N LEU A 65 -3.45 7.98 5.46
CA LEU A 65 -3.27 9.37 5.85
C LEU A 65 -3.24 10.26 4.61
N GLN A 66 -3.38 11.58 4.78
CA GLN A 66 -3.19 12.51 3.68
C GLN A 66 -1.72 12.48 3.23
N GLY A 67 -1.49 12.35 1.92
CA GLY A 67 -0.14 12.27 1.34
C GLY A 67 0.35 10.84 1.08
N SER A 68 1.67 10.68 1.07
CA SER A 68 2.38 9.45 0.68
C SER A 68 2.67 8.53 1.89
N SER A 69 1.72 8.39 2.82
CA SER A 69 1.95 7.62 4.05
C SER A 69 0.76 6.76 4.45
N LEU A 70 1.07 5.57 4.94
CA LEU A 70 0.12 4.63 5.52
C LEU A 70 0.36 4.53 7.02
N GLU A 71 -0.71 4.69 7.81
CA GLU A 71 -0.71 4.41 9.24
C GLU A 71 -1.18 2.96 9.46
N PHE A 72 -0.35 2.17 10.11
CA PHE A 72 -0.67 0.83 10.57
C PHE A 72 -0.83 0.85 12.09
N ARG A 73 -1.97 0.33 12.55
CA ARG A 73 -2.36 0.33 13.96
C ARG A 73 -2.49 -1.08 14.50
N TRP A 74 -1.87 -1.31 15.65
CA TRP A 74 -2.06 -2.50 16.48
C TRP A 74 -2.62 -2.09 17.83
N ASP A 75 -3.77 -2.64 18.19
CA ASP A 75 -4.46 -2.37 19.44
C ASP A 75 -4.31 -3.58 20.37
N MET A 76 -3.92 -3.37 21.62
CA MET A 76 -3.77 -4.45 22.59
C MET A 76 -5.14 -4.98 23.01
N LYS A 77 -5.30 -6.31 23.11
CA LYS A 77 -6.58 -6.98 23.41
C LYS A 77 -7.16 -6.60 24.77
N ASN A 78 -6.29 -6.48 25.77
CA ASN A 78 -6.67 -6.40 27.18
C ASN A 78 -6.41 -5.01 27.80
N GLU A 79 -5.81 -4.08 27.06
CA GLU A 79 -5.43 -2.76 27.57
C GLU A 79 -5.65 -1.67 26.51
N LYS A 80 -5.72 -0.40 26.95
CA LYS A 80 -5.77 0.77 26.04
C LYS A 80 -4.40 1.13 25.45
N LYS A 81 -3.54 0.14 25.19
CA LYS A 81 -2.25 0.35 24.53
C LYS A 81 -2.40 0.16 23.02
N THR A 82 -1.85 1.11 22.29
CA THR A 82 -1.82 1.07 20.82
C THR A 82 -0.39 1.32 20.35
N ILE A 83 0.03 0.59 19.33
CA ILE A 83 1.25 0.86 18.58
C ILE A 83 0.83 1.36 17.19
N LEU A 84 1.31 2.55 16.84
CA LEU A 84 1.11 3.16 15.53
C LEU A 84 2.45 3.15 14.81
N VAL A 85 2.45 2.61 13.59
CA VAL A 85 3.60 2.65 12.71
C VAL A 85 3.21 3.43 11.46
N LEU A 86 3.94 4.49 11.20
CA LEU A 86 3.84 5.23 9.96
C LEU A 86 4.87 4.68 8.98
N VAL A 87 4.43 4.32 7.79
CA VAL A 87 5.31 3.95 6.69
C VAL A 87 5.10 4.92 5.55
N GLU A 88 6.19 5.51 5.07
CA GLU A 88 6.18 6.26 3.84
C GLU A 88 5.97 5.28 2.68
N TYR A 89 4.84 5.45 2.03
CA TYR A 89 4.50 4.77 0.80
C TYR A 89 4.97 5.68 -0.33
N LEU A 90 6.15 5.39 -0.88
CA LEU A 90 6.45 5.85 -2.21
C LEU A 90 5.81 4.87 -3.19
N PRO A 91 4.94 5.32 -4.09
CA PRO A 91 4.32 4.44 -5.08
C PRO A 91 5.48 3.77 -5.87
N HIS A 92 5.46 2.42 -6.03
CA HIS A 92 6.55 1.61 -6.62
C HIS A 92 7.24 2.28 -7.84
N GLY A 93 8.54 2.13 -8.04
CA GLY A 93 9.19 2.69 -9.25
C GLY A 93 9.37 4.22 -9.28
N THR A 94 8.95 4.97 -8.25
CA THR A 94 9.49 6.31 -8.01
C THR A 94 10.96 6.29 -7.59
N GLU A 95 11.43 5.16 -7.03
CA GLU A 95 12.86 4.92 -6.76
C GLU A 95 13.72 5.07 -8.04
N SER A 96 13.18 4.77 -9.23
CA SER A 96 13.91 4.90 -10.50
C SER A 96 14.15 6.35 -10.99
N TRP A 97 13.54 7.34 -10.33
CA TRP A 97 13.68 8.76 -10.68
C TRP A 97 14.65 9.53 -9.77
N PHE A 98 15.12 8.91 -8.69
CA PHE A 98 16.04 9.53 -7.72
C PHE A 98 17.50 9.07 -7.87
N ASP A 99 17.79 8.21 -8.86
CA ASP A 99 19.13 7.70 -9.18
C ASP A 99 19.78 8.38 -10.42
N GLU A 100 19.45 9.67 -10.69
CA GLU A 100 20.19 10.52 -11.66
C GLU A 100 21.02 11.61 -10.98
#